data_AF-A0A956WKH7-F1
#
_entry.id   AF-A0A956WKH7-F1
#
_cell.length_a   1.000
_cell.length_b   1.000
_cell.length_c   1.000
_cell.angle_alpha   90.00
_cell.angle_beta   90.00
_cell.angle_gamma   90.00
#
_symmetry.space_group_name_H-M   'P 1'
#
loop_
_entity.id
_entity.type
_entity.pdbx_description
1 polymer ?
#
loop_
_entity_poly.entity_id
_entity_poly.type
_entity_poly.pdbx_seq_one_letter_code
_entity_poly.pdbx_strand_id
1 'polypeptide(L)'
;MAPALTQAGTAATPHQFASGSAEVERLRRTRDEVRDVLLGELQERERAAAEFERLGLPDRATALRDEAGVVARDVAVAPGNPG
;
A
#
# COMPACT_ATOMS: atom_id res chain seq x y z
N MET A 1 19.73 32.96 -0.18
CA MET A 1 20.18 31.90 -1.10
C MET A 1 20.37 30.64 -0.28
N ALA A 2 19.56 29.61 -0.53
CA ALA A 2 19.67 28.32 0.17
C ALA A 2 20.85 27.52 -0.41
N PRO A 3 21.60 26.77 0.42
CA PRO A 3 22.76 25.99 -0.04
C PRO A 3 22.30 24.72 -0.77
N ALA A 4 23.05 24.35 -1.80
CA ALA A 4 22.80 23.17 -2.62
C ALA A 4 23.00 21.88 -1.80
N LEU A 5 22.07 20.93 -1.95
CA LEU A 5 22.17 19.60 -1.39
C LEU A 5 23.36 18.87 -2.03
N THR A 6 24.44 18.71 -1.27
CA THR A 6 25.56 17.84 -1.64
C THR A 6 25.04 16.42 -1.82
N GLN A 7 25.11 15.94 -3.06
CA GLN A 7 24.85 14.55 -3.42
C GLN A 7 25.94 13.69 -2.77
N ALA A 8 25.64 13.14 -1.60
CA ALA A 8 26.46 12.10 -0.99
C ALA A 8 26.39 10.87 -1.91
N GLY A 9 27.43 10.69 -2.72
CA GLY A 9 27.64 9.48 -3.51
C GLY A 9 27.87 8.30 -2.58
N THR A 10 26.80 7.64 -2.15
CA THR A 10 26.89 6.23 -1.77
C THR A 10 27.03 5.46 -3.07
N ALA A 11 28.22 4.91 -3.33
CA ALA A 11 28.41 3.95 -4.40
C ALA A 11 27.30 2.89 -4.28
N ALA A 12 26.42 2.84 -5.28
CA ALA A 12 25.37 1.83 -5.34
C ALA A 12 26.07 0.48 -5.48
N THR A 13 26.29 -0.22 -4.37
CA THR A 13 26.75 -1.60 -4.39
C THR A 13 25.75 -2.37 -5.25
N PRO A 14 26.15 -2.93 -6.39
CA PRO A 14 25.23 -3.70 -7.21
C PRO A 14 24.71 -4.87 -6.37
N HIS A 15 23.41 -4.90 -6.08
CA HIS A 15 22.80 -6.01 -5.37
C HIS A 15 22.99 -7.28 -6.22
N GLN A 16 23.85 -8.20 -5.80
CA GLN A 16 23.93 -9.52 -6.40
C GLN A 16 22.72 -10.32 -5.93
N PHE A 17 21.62 -10.25 -6.68
CA PHE A 17 20.39 -10.99 -6.36
C PHE A 17 20.62 -12.52 -6.25
N ALA A 18 21.61 -13.06 -6.98
CA ALA A 18 21.98 -14.48 -6.91
C ALA A 18 22.66 -14.88 -5.59
N SER A 19 23.16 -13.94 -4.79
CA SER A 19 23.83 -14.23 -3.51
C SER A 19 22.90 -14.18 -2.30
N GLY A 20 21.62 -13.88 -2.49
CA GLY A 20 20.67 -13.66 -1.40
C GLY A 20 20.92 -12.39 -0.59
N SER A 21 21.95 -11.59 -0.92
CA SER A 21 22.30 -10.33 -0.22
C SER A 21 21.24 -9.23 -0.32
N ALA A 22 20.23 -9.42 -1.18
CA ALA A 22 19.06 -8.54 -1.32
C ALA A 22 17.81 -9.10 -0.62
N GLU A 23 17.90 -10.27 0.03
CA GLU A 23 16.77 -10.86 0.74
C GLU A 23 16.57 -10.16 2.09
N VAL A 24 15.32 -9.77 2.35
CA VAL A 24 14.87 -9.22 3.64
C VAL A 24 13.99 -10.24 4.35
N GLU A 25 13.96 -10.19 5.68
CA GLU A 25 13.09 -11.07 6.46
C GLU A 25 11.62 -10.88 6.06
N ARG A 26 10.96 -11.99 5.70
CA ARG A 26 9.54 -11.97 5.39
C ARG A 26 8.74 -11.91 6.68
N LEU A 27 8.11 -10.78 6.93
CA LEU A 27 7.14 -10.66 8.02
C LEU A 27 5.99 -11.64 7.80
N ARG A 28 5.75 -12.52 8.77
CA ARG A 28 4.54 -13.35 8.81
C ARG A 28 3.46 -12.58 9.54
N ARG A 29 2.33 -12.36 8.87
CA ARG A 29 1.11 -11.79 9.46
C ARG A 29 0.03 -12.85 9.53
N THR A 30 -0.69 -12.85 10.63
CA THR A 30 -1.93 -13.60 10.80
C THR A 30 -2.99 -13.04 9.86
N ARG A 31 -4.04 -13.83 9.59
CA ARG A 31 -5.16 -13.37 8.76
C ARG A 31 -5.88 -12.17 9.37
N ASP A 32 -5.98 -12.13 10.70
CA ASP A 32 -6.61 -11.02 11.40
C ASP A 32 -5.79 -9.73 11.25
N GLU A 33 -4.46 -9.81 11.39
CA GLU A 33 -3.58 -8.66 11.13
C GLU A 33 -3.70 -8.16 9.69
N VAL A 34 -3.77 -9.07 8.70
CA VAL A 34 -3.97 -8.67 7.30
C VAL A 34 -5.34 -8.02 7.11
N ARG A 35 -6.39 -8.59 7.70
CA ARG A 35 -7.75 -8.05 7.62
C ARG A 35 -7.84 -6.64 8.23
N ASP A 36 -7.18 -6.42 9.36
CA ASP A 36 -7.16 -5.10 10.02
C ASP A 36 -6.47 -4.05 9.15
N VAL A 37 -5.37 -4.41 8.49
CA VAL A 37 -4.72 -3.54 7.50
C VAL A 37 -5.68 -3.21 6.36
N LEU A 38 -6.33 -4.22 5.76
CA LEU A 38 -7.25 -4.01 4.65
C LEU A 38 -8.47 -3.14 5.04
N LEU A 39 -8.96 -3.27 6.28
CA LEU A 39 -10.02 -2.41 6.79
C LEU A 39 -9.56 -0.95 6.93
N GLY A 40 -8.32 -0.71 7.37
CA GLY A 40 -7.72 0.62 7.39
C GLY A 40 -7.61 1.22 5.99
N GLU A 41 -7.05 0.45 5.05
CA GLU A 41 -6.90 0.83 3.64
C GLU A 41 -8.23 1.21 2.98
N LEU A 42 -9.32 0.50 3.33
CA LEU A 42 -10.66 0.80 2.84
C LEU A 42 -11.18 2.14 3.37
N GLN A 43 -11.02 2.38 4.68
CA GLN A 43 -11.46 3.63 5.31
C GLN A 43 -10.68 4.84 4.78
N GLU A 44 -9.39 4.70 4.53
CA GLU A 44 -8.56 5.77 3.99
C GLU A 44 -8.98 6.13 2.56
N ARG A 45 -9.26 5.14 1.71
CA ARG A 45 -9.73 5.38 0.34
C ARG A 45 -11.08 6.07 0.30
N GLU A 46 -12.02 5.67 1.14
CA GLU A 46 -13.33 6.34 1.23
C GLU A 46 -13.21 7.79 1.71
N ARG A 47 -12.36 8.05 2.73
CA ARG A 47 -12.10 9.43 3.19
C ARG A 47 -11.46 10.28 2.10
N ALA A 48 -10.49 9.74 1.37
CA ALA A 48 -9.84 10.43 0.27
C ALA A 48 -10.81 10.67 -0.90
N ALA A 49 -11.69 9.72 -1.21
CA ALA A 49 -12.73 9.89 -2.22
C ALA A 49 -13.70 11.03 -1.87
N ALA A 50 -14.18 11.07 -0.63
CA ALA A 50 -15.03 12.16 -0.14
C ALA A 50 -14.32 13.53 -0.23
N GLU A 51 -13.02 13.58 0.05
CA GLU A 51 -12.24 14.80 -0.10
C GLU A 51 -12.09 15.23 -1.57
N PHE A 52 -11.86 14.28 -2.49
CA PHE A 52 -11.83 14.59 -3.91
C PHE A 52 -13.19 15.08 -4.44
N GLU A 53 -14.31 14.54 -3.96
CA GLU A 53 -15.63 15.08 -4.27
C GLU A 53 -15.79 16.52 -3.79
N ARG A 54 -15.38 16.81 -2.56
CA ARG A 54 -15.41 18.15 -1.98
C ARG A 54 -14.59 19.16 -2.80
N LEU A 55 -13.50 18.70 -3.41
CA LEU A 55 -12.63 19.50 -4.28
C LEU A 55 -13.12 19.58 -5.73
N GLY A 56 -14.26 18.97 -6.08
CA GLY A 56 -14.80 18.99 -7.44
C GLY A 56 -14.03 18.09 -8.42
N LEU A 57 -13.40 17.02 -7.91
CA LEU A 57 -12.63 16.04 -8.68
C LEU A 57 -13.33 14.66 -8.66
N PRO A 58 -14.55 14.53 -9.22
CA PRO A 58 -15.36 13.32 -9.08
C PRO A 58 -14.71 12.09 -9.74
N ASP A 59 -13.97 12.25 -10.84
CA ASP A 59 -13.30 11.13 -11.50
C ASP A 59 -12.24 10.47 -10.60
N ARG A 60 -11.54 11.29 -9.80
CA ARG A 60 -10.57 10.79 -8.81
C ARG A 60 -11.25 10.09 -7.64
N ALA A 61 -12.38 10.61 -7.19
CA ALA A 61 -13.19 9.97 -6.17
C ALA A 61 -13.72 8.61 -6.63
N THR A 62 -14.24 8.52 -7.86
CA THR A 62 -14.70 7.26 -8.46
C THR A 62 -13.57 6.24 -8.54
N ALA A 63 -12.40 6.63 -9.04
CA ALA A 63 -11.25 5.73 -9.11
C ALA A 63 -10.87 5.13 -7.73
N LEU A 64 -10.87 5.95 -6.67
CA LEU A 64 -10.59 5.47 -5.31
C LEU A 64 -11.67 4.53 -4.78
N ARG A 65 -12.94 4.74 -5.13
CA ARG A 65 -14.03 3.85 -4.74
C ARG A 65 -13.98 2.52 -5.48
N ASP A 66 -13.57 2.53 -6.74
CA ASP A 66 -13.33 1.30 -7.51
C ASP A 66 -12.18 0.48 -6.88
N GLU A 67 -11.08 1.14 -6.49
CA GLU A 67 -10.00 0.50 -5.74
C GLU A 67 -10.47 -0.03 -4.38
N ALA A 68 -11.28 0.74 -3.64
CA ALA A 68 -11.89 0.32 -2.39
C ALA A 68 -12.77 -0.93 -2.57
N GLY A 69 -13.50 -1.02 -3.68
CA GLY A 69 -14.28 -2.21 -4.05
C GLY A 69 -13.44 -3.48 -4.21
N VAL A 70 -12.23 -3.36 -4.77
CA VAL A 70 -11.28 -4.47 -4.87
C VAL A 70 -10.85 -4.93 -3.48
N VAL A 71 -10.45 -3.99 -2.61
CA VAL A 71 -10.04 -4.29 -1.22
C VAL A 71 -11.18 -4.92 -0.42
N ALA A 72 -12.40 -4.40 -0.56
CA ALA A 72 -13.58 -4.90 0.14
C ALA A 72 -13.89 -6.35 -0.21
N ARG A 73 -13.65 -6.76 -1.47
CA ARG A 73 -13.79 -8.16 -1.90
C ARG A 73 -12.87 -9.09 -1.10
N ASP A 74 -11.62 -8.69 -0.91
CA ASP A 74 -10.62 -9.51 -0.20
C ASP A 74 -10.89 -9.56 1.32
N VAL A 75 -11.52 -8.53 1.88
CA VAL A 75 -12.03 -8.54 3.27
C VAL A 75 -13.27 -9.43 3.42
N ALA A 76 -14.14 -9.48 2.41
CA ALA A 76 -15.42 -10.20 2.47
C ALA A 76 -15.28 -11.73 2.32
N VAL A 77 -14.20 -12.23 1.74
CA VAL A 77 -13.90 -13.65 1.73
C VAL A 77 -13.58 -14.10 3.16
N ALA A 78 -14.58 -14.70 3.83
CA ALA A 78 -14.43 -15.26 5.17
C ALA A 78 -13.30 -16.32 5.21
N PRO A 79 -12.56 -16.44 6.33
CA PRO A 79 -11.47 -17.40 6.44
C PRO A 79 -11.98 -18.83 6.56
N GLY A 80 -11.94 -19.60 5.47
CA GLY A 80 -12.08 -21.07 5.46
C GLY A 80 -11.64 -21.60 4.08
N ASN A 81 -10.78 -22.60 3.91
CA ASN A 81 -10.27 -23.68 4.75
C ASN A 81 -8.92 -24.07 4.13
N PRO A 82 -7.79 -24.21 4.84
CA PRO A 82 -6.65 -24.93 4.27
C PRO A 82 -7.01 -26.41 4.27
N GLY A 83 -7.35 -26.94 3.08
CA GLY A 83 -7.34 -28.39 2.85
C GLY A 83 -5.92 -28.94 2.95
#